data_AF-A0A955T1Z9-F1
#
_entry.id   AF-A0A955T1Z9-F1
#
_cell.length_a   1.000
_cell.length_b   1.000
_cell.length_c   1.000
_cell.angle_alpha   90.00
_cell.angle_beta   90.00
_cell.angle_gamma   90.00
#
_symmetry.space_group_name_H-M   'P 1'
#
loop_
_entity.id
_entity.type
_entity.pdbx_description
1 polymer ?
#
loop_
_entity_poly.entity_id
_entity_poly.type
_entity_poly.pdbx_seq_one_letter_code
_entity_poly.pdbx_strand_id
1 'polypeptide(L)'
;MTRDPLQEIWKKEDGPSTVKIDKEWLLNLVRKKQRDFNHAVLRRDILEIGIFLLCAPIFVYYGIASTRGGGQHVWTWYLVTVACLWNAGFFVANRIWWKKKTNPTDPATSFLDRSVSEIENQIWLLKNILWWYLLPPGIAFL
;
A
#
# COMPACT_ATOMS: atom_id res chain seq x y z
N MET A 1 31.32 -53.39 15.46
CA MET A 1 30.69 -52.05 15.28
C MET A 1 30.09 -52.02 13.88
N THR A 2 28.81 -52.33 13.77
CA THR A 2 28.05 -52.32 12.51
C THR A 2 27.80 -50.87 12.12
N ARG A 3 28.20 -50.49 10.90
CA ARG A 3 27.89 -49.16 10.37
C ARG A 3 26.38 -49.05 10.21
N ASP A 4 25.83 -47.94 10.67
CA ASP A 4 24.41 -47.65 10.62
C ASP A 4 23.97 -47.59 9.14
N PRO A 5 23.02 -48.43 8.68
CA PRO A 5 22.55 -48.42 7.30
C PRO A 5 22.04 -47.02 6.87
N LEU A 6 21.61 -46.19 7.82
CA LEU A 6 21.22 -44.81 7.56
C LEU A 6 22.41 -43.95 7.09
N GLN A 7 23.62 -44.19 7.58
CA GLN A 7 24.82 -43.47 7.15
C GLN A 7 25.27 -43.83 5.73
N GLU A 8 25.02 -45.06 5.28
CA GLU A 8 25.31 -45.47 3.89
C GLU A 8 24.30 -44.91 2.90
N ILE A 9 23.03 -44.78 3.31
CA ILE A 9 21.99 -44.12 2.51
C ILE A 9 22.32 -42.63 2.37
N TRP A 10 22.71 -41.98 3.48
CA TRP A 10 23.06 -40.55 3.47
C TRP A 10 24.26 -40.23 2.58
N LYS A 11 25.33 -41.04 2.64
CA LYS A 11 26.51 -40.87 1.76
C LYS A 11 26.23 -41.13 0.28
N LYS A 12 25.20 -41.92 -0.05
CA LYS A 12 24.77 -42.12 -1.45
C LYS A 12 23.97 -40.92 -1.97
N GLU A 13 23.48 -40.07 -1.09
CA GLU A 13 22.65 -38.90 -1.40
C GLU A 13 23.47 -37.59 -1.46
N ASP A 14 24.79 -37.65 -1.20
CA ASP A 14 25.78 -36.58 -1.38
C ASP A 14 26.16 -36.33 -2.87
N GLY A 15 25.23 -36.52 -3.79
CA GLY A 15 25.27 -35.76 -5.04
C GLY A 15 24.80 -34.35 -4.71
N PRO A 16 25.30 -33.27 -5.35
CA PRO A 16 24.81 -31.94 -5.08
C PRO A 16 23.31 -31.93 -5.40
N SER A 17 22.50 -32.03 -4.35
CA SER A 17 21.11 -31.59 -4.35
C SER A 17 21.14 -30.06 -4.36
N THR A 18 21.86 -29.49 -5.34
CA THR A 18 21.38 -28.31 -6.03
C THR A 18 20.05 -28.72 -6.61
N VAL A 19 19.00 -28.61 -5.78
CA VAL A 19 17.70 -28.18 -6.30
C VAL A 19 18.08 -27.00 -7.18
N LYS A 20 18.08 -27.23 -8.51
CA LYS A 20 18.22 -26.18 -9.50
C LYS A 20 16.96 -25.36 -9.33
N ILE A 21 16.93 -24.54 -8.28
CA ILE A 21 16.00 -23.44 -8.17
C ILE A 21 16.40 -22.59 -9.35
N ASP A 22 15.63 -22.76 -10.42
CA ASP A 22 15.78 -21.99 -11.63
C ASP A 22 15.64 -20.52 -11.20
N LYS A 23 16.77 -19.83 -11.15
CA LYS A 23 16.86 -18.46 -10.67
C LYS A 23 15.98 -17.57 -11.53
N GLU A 24 15.84 -17.88 -12.81
CA GLU A 24 14.97 -17.15 -13.72
C GLU A 24 13.49 -17.38 -13.39
N TRP A 25 13.13 -18.63 -13.08
CA TRP A 25 11.78 -18.95 -12.60
C TRP A 25 11.44 -18.21 -11.30
N LEU A 26 12.35 -18.21 -10.32
CA LEU A 26 12.14 -17.54 -9.04
C LEU A 26 12.05 -16.02 -9.21
N LEU A 27 12.92 -15.43 -10.04
CA LEU A 27 12.86 -14.00 -10.37
C LEU A 27 11.56 -13.63 -11.09
N ASN A 28 11.08 -14.48 -12.01
CA ASN A 28 9.80 -14.26 -12.69
C ASN A 28 8.61 -14.39 -11.75
N LEU A 29 8.65 -15.33 -10.79
CA LEU A 29 7.62 -15.47 -9.77
C LEU A 29 7.55 -14.24 -8.87
N VAL A 30 8.70 -13.75 -8.39
CA VAL A 30 8.78 -12.52 -7.57
C VAL A 30 8.27 -11.32 -8.37
N ARG A 31 8.68 -11.16 -9.63
CA ARG A 31 8.19 -10.08 -10.50
C ARG A 31 6.67 -10.15 -10.71
N LYS A 32 6.12 -11.34 -10.92
CA LYS A 32 4.67 -11.54 -11.09
C LYS A 32 3.92 -11.15 -9.81
N LYS A 33 4.35 -11.65 -8.66
CA LYS A 33 3.75 -11.32 -7.36
C LYS A 33 3.84 -9.83 -7.03
N GLN A 34 4.98 -9.19 -7.33
CA GLN A 34 5.14 -7.75 -7.16
C GLN A 34 4.18 -6.96 -8.06
N ARG A 35 4.00 -7.39 -9.31
CA ARG A 35 3.07 -6.74 -10.24
C ARG A 35 1.63 -6.88 -9.77
N ASP A 36 1.23 -8.08 -9.35
CA ASP A 36 -0.11 -8.35 -8.84
C ASP A 36 -0.39 -7.49 -7.58
N PHE A 37 0.58 -7.40 -6.67
CA PHE A 37 0.50 -6.55 -5.48
C PHE A 37 0.37 -5.06 -5.85
N ASN A 38 1.23 -4.56 -6.75
CA ASN A 38 1.15 -3.18 -7.20
C ASN A 38 -0.17 -2.85 -7.89
N HIS A 39 -0.73 -3.77 -8.68
CA HIS A 39 -2.05 -3.61 -9.27
C HIS A 39 -3.16 -3.56 -8.21
N ALA A 40 -3.11 -4.42 -7.20
CA ALA A 40 -4.09 -4.42 -6.12
C ALA A 40 -4.07 -3.10 -5.33
N VAL A 41 -2.87 -2.59 -5.05
CA VAL A 41 -2.67 -1.34 -4.28
C VAL A 41 -3.12 -0.13 -5.10
N LEU A 42 -2.75 -0.07 -6.39
CA LEU A 42 -3.22 0.98 -7.27
C LEU A 42 -4.73 0.99 -7.40
N ARG A 43 -5.36 -0.19 -7.54
CA ARG A 43 -6.81 -0.31 -7.59
C ARG A 43 -7.45 0.21 -6.30
N ARG A 44 -6.89 -0.12 -5.14
CA ARG A 44 -7.36 0.40 -3.85
C ARG A 44 -7.25 1.93 -3.80
N ASP A 45 -6.07 2.47 -4.09
CA ASP A 45 -5.82 3.92 -4.03
C ASP A 45 -6.77 4.68 -4.98
N ILE A 46 -7.03 4.16 -6.19
CA ILE A 46 -7.97 4.75 -7.16
C ILE A 46 -9.41 4.72 -6.63
N LEU A 47 -9.84 3.60 -6.05
CA LEU A 47 -11.20 3.48 -5.49
C LEU A 47 -11.38 4.41 -4.29
N GLU A 48 -10.40 4.49 -3.39
CA GLU A 48 -10.45 5.37 -2.23
C GLU A 48 -10.51 6.85 -2.65
N ILE A 49 -9.62 7.28 -3.56
CA ILE A 49 -9.65 8.65 -4.11
C ILE A 49 -11.00 8.92 -4.81
N GLY A 50 -11.50 7.96 -5.60
CA GLY A 50 -12.79 8.07 -6.27
C GLY A 50 -13.95 8.24 -5.29
N ILE A 51 -14.00 7.44 -4.22
CA ILE A 51 -15.02 7.55 -3.17
C ILE A 51 -14.93 8.92 -2.49
N PHE A 52 -13.74 9.38 -2.09
CA PHE A 52 -13.59 10.69 -1.46
C PHE A 52 -14.01 11.84 -2.37
N LEU A 53 -13.68 11.76 -3.67
CA LEU A 53 -14.01 12.79 -4.65
C LEU A 53 -15.52 12.82 -4.96
N LEU A 54 -16.21 11.68 -4.90
CA LEU A 54 -17.67 11.60 -5.01
C LEU A 54 -18.37 12.06 -3.72
N CYS A 55 -17.84 11.70 -2.55
CA CYS A 55 -18.43 12.06 -1.26
C CYS A 55 -18.28 13.57 -0.95
N ALA A 56 -17.18 14.21 -1.36
CA ALA A 56 -16.94 15.64 -1.12
C ALA A 56 -18.08 16.55 -1.63
N PRO A 57 -18.51 16.52 -2.91
CA PRO A 57 -19.61 17.37 -3.40
C PRO A 57 -20.95 17.01 -2.75
N ILE A 58 -21.17 15.74 -2.40
CA ILE A 58 -22.38 15.30 -1.69
C ILE A 58 -22.45 15.97 -0.32
N PHE A 59 -21.36 15.95 0.45
CA PHE A 59 -21.32 16.58 1.78
C PHE A 59 -21.41 18.11 1.71
N VAL A 60 -20.82 18.75 0.68
CA VAL A 60 -21.00 20.19 0.43
C VAL A 60 -22.47 20.51 0.15
N TYR A 61 -23.15 19.71 -0.68
CA TYR A 61 -24.56 19.88 -0.98
C TYR A 61 -25.43 19.79 0.28
N TYR A 62 -25.20 18.75 1.11
CA TYR A 62 -25.92 18.60 2.39
C TYR A 62 -25.59 19.71 3.39
N GLY A 63 -24.35 20.21 3.41
CA GLY A 63 -23.95 21.37 4.22
C GLY A 63 -24.77 22.61 3.85
N ILE A 64 -24.81 22.96 2.57
CA ILE A 64 -25.56 24.12 2.05
C ILE A 64 -27.08 23.95 2.27
N ALA A 65 -27.63 22.76 2.04
CA ALA A 65 -29.04 22.46 2.27
C ALA A 65 -29.40 22.59 3.76
N SER A 66 -28.53 22.12 4.65
CA SER A 66 -28.73 22.21 6.10
C SER A 66 -28.62 23.65 6.62
N THR A 67 -27.76 24.49 6.03
CA THR A 67 -27.67 25.93 6.36
C THR A 67 -28.99 26.65 6.08
N ARG A 68 -29.70 26.27 5.03
CA ARG A 68 -31.00 26.88 4.67
C ARG A 68 -32.17 26.41 5.54
N GLY A 69 -32.06 25.21 6.13
CA GLY A 69 -33.11 24.60 6.96
C GLY A 69 -32.98 24.82 8.47
N GLY A 70 -31.98 25.58 8.93
CA GLY A 70 -31.76 25.82 10.38
C GLY A 70 -31.11 24.64 11.13
N GLY A 71 -30.38 23.76 10.44
CA GLY A 71 -29.73 22.61 11.06
C GLY A 71 -28.63 23.01 12.06
N GLN A 72 -28.58 22.36 13.22
CA GLN A 72 -27.65 22.68 14.30
C GLN A 72 -26.17 22.29 14.02
N HIS A 73 -25.90 21.43 13.04
CA HIS A 73 -24.56 20.87 12.76
C HIS A 73 -24.09 21.10 11.32
N VAL A 74 -24.27 22.31 10.80
CA VAL A 74 -23.80 22.71 9.45
C VAL A 74 -22.28 22.59 9.30
N TRP A 75 -21.54 22.92 10.37
CA TRP A 75 -20.07 22.96 10.37
C TRP A 75 -19.43 21.58 10.16
N THR A 76 -20.04 20.53 10.71
CA THR A 76 -19.55 19.14 10.60
C THR A 76 -19.46 18.68 9.15
N TRP A 77 -20.41 19.06 8.30
CA TRP A 77 -20.40 18.69 6.87
C TRP A 77 -19.20 19.29 6.12
N TYR A 78 -18.82 20.53 6.45
CA TYR A 78 -17.65 21.18 5.87
C TYR A 78 -16.34 20.58 6.41
N LEU A 79 -16.28 20.24 7.71
CA LEU A 79 -15.12 19.55 8.29
C LEU A 79 -14.91 18.17 7.67
N VAL A 80 -15.97 17.39 7.46
CA VAL A 80 -15.91 16.09 6.77
C VAL A 80 -15.43 16.28 5.33
N THR A 81 -15.88 17.33 4.64
CA THR A 81 -15.42 17.64 3.27
C THR A 81 -13.92 17.93 3.26
N VAL A 82 -13.43 18.76 4.19
CA VAL A 82 -12.00 19.05 4.34
C VAL A 82 -11.21 17.78 4.67
N ALA A 83 -11.73 16.91 5.54
CA ALA A 83 -11.13 15.63 5.87
C ALA A 83 -11.03 14.69 4.66
N CYS A 84 -12.06 14.62 3.81
CA CYS A 84 -12.02 13.84 2.57
C CYS A 84 -10.97 14.39 1.59
N LEU A 85 -10.90 15.72 1.42
CA LEU A 85 -9.90 16.35 0.57
C LEU A 85 -8.48 16.18 1.09
N TRP A 86 -8.29 16.24 2.42
CA TRP A 86 -7.01 15.97 3.07
C TRP A 86 -6.54 14.55 2.79
N ASN A 87 -7.42 13.55 2.96
CA ASN A 87 -7.10 12.15 2.67
C ASN A 87 -6.68 11.95 1.20
N ALA A 88 -7.46 12.48 0.26
CA ALA A 88 -7.14 12.39 -1.17
C ALA A 88 -5.81 13.10 -1.51
N GLY A 89 -5.58 14.29 -0.95
CA GLY A 89 -4.35 15.05 -1.13
C GLY A 89 -3.13 14.36 -0.54
N PHE A 90 -3.26 13.77 0.66
CA PHE A 90 -2.20 13.02 1.32
C PHE A 90 -1.76 11.81 0.51
N PHE A 91 -2.71 11.05 -0.07
CA PHE A 91 -2.40 9.93 -0.96
C PHE A 91 -1.58 10.37 -2.19
N VAL A 92 -2.00 11.46 -2.83
CA VAL A 92 -1.30 12.01 -4.01
C VAL A 92 0.08 12.53 -3.64
N ALA A 93 0.19 13.29 -2.55
CA ALA A 93 1.46 13.83 -2.06
C ALA A 93 2.44 12.69 -1.71
N ASN A 94 2.00 11.67 -0.98
CA ASN A 94 2.80 10.50 -0.66
C ASN A 94 3.29 9.83 -1.96
N ARG A 95 2.40 9.60 -2.93
CA ARG A 95 2.78 9.00 -4.22
C ARG A 95 3.86 9.81 -4.95
N ILE A 96 3.75 11.14 -4.96
CA ILE A 96 4.73 12.01 -5.64
C ILE A 96 6.07 12.02 -4.88
N TRP A 97 6.03 12.10 -3.56
CA TRP A 97 7.23 12.17 -2.72
C TRP A 97 8.07 10.90 -2.86
N TRP A 98 7.43 9.74 -2.83
CA TRP A 98 8.13 8.45 -2.98
C TRP A 98 8.61 8.20 -4.40
N LYS A 99 7.85 8.62 -5.43
CA LYS A 99 8.33 8.58 -6.83
C LYS A 99 9.63 9.38 -7.03
N LYS A 100 9.78 10.51 -6.34
CA LYS A 100 11.02 11.32 -6.41
C LYS A 100 12.20 10.64 -5.71
N LYS A 101 11.95 9.92 -4.60
CA LYS A 101 12.99 9.27 -3.80
C LYS A 101 13.56 8.01 -4.47
N THR A 102 12.75 7.29 -5.25
CA THR A 102 13.12 6.01 -5.88
C THR A 102 13.71 6.17 -7.29
N ASN A 103 14.33 7.31 -7.63
CA ASN A 103 14.91 7.51 -8.96
C ASN A 103 16.33 6.89 -9.02
N PRO A 104 16.52 5.69 -9.57
CA PRO A 104 17.74 4.92 -9.39
C PRO A 104 18.73 5.18 -10.53
N THR A 105 20.01 5.25 -10.20
CA THR A 105 21.12 5.47 -11.15
C THR A 105 21.47 4.20 -11.95
N ASP A 106 20.98 3.00 -11.56
CA ASP A 106 21.41 1.72 -12.14
C ASP A 106 20.24 0.75 -12.46
N PRO A 107 20.10 0.13 -13.66
CA PRO A 107 18.84 -0.51 -14.10
C PRO A 107 18.51 -1.91 -13.53
N ALA A 108 19.50 -2.66 -13.03
CA ALA A 108 19.33 -4.08 -12.69
C ALA A 108 19.05 -4.32 -11.20
N THR A 109 19.80 -3.69 -10.30
CA THR A 109 19.57 -3.72 -8.84
C THR A 109 18.37 -2.86 -8.44
N SER A 110 18.08 -1.82 -9.21
CA SER A 110 16.99 -0.90 -8.95
C SER A 110 15.60 -1.51 -8.94
N PHE A 111 15.36 -2.62 -9.64
CA PHE A 111 14.05 -3.26 -9.58
C PHE A 111 13.75 -3.81 -8.18
N LEU A 112 14.75 -4.44 -7.55
CA LEU A 112 14.59 -5.02 -6.22
C LEU A 112 14.47 -3.91 -5.17
N ASP A 113 15.37 -2.92 -5.22
CA ASP A 113 15.37 -1.79 -4.28
C ASP A 113 14.10 -0.96 -4.37
N ARG A 114 13.57 -0.76 -5.58
CA ARG A 114 12.29 -0.08 -5.79
C ARG A 114 11.12 -0.89 -5.25
N SER A 115 11.15 -2.21 -5.42
CA SER A 115 10.09 -3.10 -4.91
C SER A 115 10.07 -3.12 -3.38
N VAL A 116 11.24 -3.19 -2.74
CA VAL A 116 11.38 -3.11 -1.28
C VAL A 116 10.92 -1.75 -0.77
N SER A 117 11.35 -0.66 -1.41
CA SER A 117 10.94 0.70 -1.04
C SER A 117 9.43 0.92 -1.18
N GLU A 118 8.80 0.35 -2.22
CA GLU A 118 7.34 0.41 -2.41
C GLU A 118 6.59 -0.34 -1.30
N ILE A 119 7.09 -1.49 -0.86
CA ILE A 119 6.50 -2.27 0.24
C ILE A 119 6.68 -1.54 1.58
N GLU A 120 7.88 -1.03 1.87
CA GLU A 120 8.16 -0.26 3.09
C GLU A 120 7.25 0.96 3.21
N ASN A 121 7.05 1.69 2.11
CA ASN A 121 6.11 2.81 2.08
C ASN A 121 4.69 2.36 2.43
N GLN A 122 4.22 1.24 1.87
CA GLN A 122 2.88 0.73 2.18
C GLN A 122 2.75 0.26 3.63
N ILE A 123 3.76 -0.41 4.17
CA ILE A 123 3.80 -0.80 5.59
C ILE A 123 3.76 0.44 6.47
N TRP A 124 4.54 1.46 6.16
CA TRP A 124 4.51 2.73 6.88
C TRP A 124 3.13 3.39 6.81
N LEU A 125 2.51 3.40 5.63
CA LEU A 125 1.19 3.97 5.44
C LEU A 125 0.13 3.22 6.27
N LEU A 126 0.16 1.88 6.25
CA LEU A 126 -0.75 1.06 7.05
C LEU A 126 -0.51 1.24 8.56
N LYS A 127 0.75 1.31 8.98
CA LYS A 127 1.12 1.51 10.39
C LYS A 127 0.64 2.87 10.91
N ASN A 128 0.60 3.89 10.04
CA ASN A 128 0.15 5.22 10.38
C ASN A 128 -1.31 5.50 9.98
N ILE A 129 -2.10 4.49 9.61
CA ILE A 129 -3.50 4.65 9.19
C ILE A 129 -4.35 5.42 10.20
N LEU A 130 -4.08 5.21 11.49
CA LEU A 130 -4.77 5.94 12.56
C LEU A 130 -4.52 7.45 12.49
N TRP A 131 -3.32 7.88 12.10
CA TRP A 131 -2.92 9.28 12.09
C TRP A 131 -3.40 10.04 10.86
N TRP A 132 -3.36 9.42 9.68
CA TRP A 132 -3.74 10.11 8.45
C TRP A 132 -5.19 9.86 8.03
N TYR A 133 -5.78 8.69 8.36
CA TYR A 133 -7.15 8.33 7.96
C TYR A 133 -8.19 8.58 9.07
N LEU A 134 -7.88 8.19 10.31
CA LEU A 134 -8.85 8.22 11.41
C LEU A 134 -8.92 9.58 12.11
N LEU A 135 -7.80 10.29 12.17
CA LEU A 135 -7.68 11.56 12.88
C LEU A 135 -8.49 12.69 12.24
N PRO A 136 -8.46 12.91 10.90
CA PRO A 136 -9.25 13.97 10.27
C PRO A 136 -10.77 13.87 10.51
N PRO A 137 -11.43 12.70 10.35
CA PRO A 137 -12.83 12.56 10.71
C PRO A 137 -13.04 12.56 12.23
N GLY A 138 -12.10 12.03 13.04
CA GLY A 138 -12.20 12.07 14.50
C GLY A 138 -12.27 13.49 15.06
N ILE A 139 -11.53 14.45 14.49
CA ILE A 139 -11.64 15.88 14.84
C ILE A 139 -13.01 16.44 14.43
N ALA A 140 -13.59 15.97 13.33
CA ALA A 140 -14.88 16.48 12.87
C ALA A 140 -16.07 16.06 13.78
N PHE A 141 -15.90 15.01 14.58
CA PHE A 141 -16.91 14.48 15.50
C PHE A 141 -16.71 14.89 16.97
N LEU A 142 -15.59 15.52 17.32
CA LEU A 142 -15.31 16.11 18.64
C LEU A 142 -15.87 17.53 18.72
#